data_AF-A0A060CKY2-F1
#
_entry.id   AF-A0A060CKY2-F1
#
_cell.length_a   1.000
_cell.length_b   1.000
_cell.length_c   1.000
_cell.angle_alpha   90.00
_cell.angle_beta   90.00
_cell.angle_gamma   90.00
#
_symmetry.space_group_name_H-M   'P 1'
#
loop_
_entity.id
_entity.type
_entity.pdbx_description
1 polymer ?
#
loop_
_entity_poly.entity_id
_entity_poly.type
_entity_poly.pdbx_seq_one_letter_code
_entity_poly.pdbx_strand_id
1 'polypeptide(L)'
;GDHFDDLAKALSQFSSRGKKVYLSAAPQCPYPDAHLNTALKTGLFDYVWIQFYNNPQCQYSSGDISKLTSAWKTWTSSVTATNFFLGVPASTAAAGSGYIPPSALTSQVLPAIKGTAKYGGIMVWNRYYDEQNNYSATVKNSV
;
A
#
# COMPACT_ATOMS: atom_id res chain seq x y z
N GLY A 1 7.12 -10.00 14.45
CA GLY A 1 6.31 -9.01 15.18
C GLY A 1 5.31 -9.84 15.92
N ASP A 2 5.65 -10.23 17.14
CA ASP A 2 5.35 -11.61 17.54
C ASP A 2 3.92 -11.83 18.03
N HIS A 3 3.08 -10.79 18.02
CA HIS A 3 1.69 -10.83 18.50
C HIS A 3 0.69 -10.00 17.69
N PHE A 4 1.05 -9.52 16.49
CA PHE A 4 0.14 -8.66 15.71
C PHE A 4 -1.07 -9.41 15.16
N ASP A 5 -0.97 -10.71 14.94
CA ASP A 5 -2.10 -11.56 14.56
C ASP A 5 -3.09 -11.76 15.71
N ASP A 6 -2.60 -11.93 16.94
CA ASP A 6 -3.46 -11.99 18.13
C ASP A 6 -4.20 -10.67 18.36
N LEU A 7 -3.50 -9.53 18.18
CA LEU A 7 -4.13 -8.22 18.21
C LEU A 7 -5.23 -8.07 17.14
N ALA A 8 -4.96 -8.51 15.91
CA ALA A 8 -5.95 -8.47 14.82
C ALA A 8 -7.19 -9.32 15.13
N LYS A 9 -7.01 -10.55 15.65
CA LYS A 9 -8.10 -11.43 16.08
C LYS A 9 -8.91 -10.81 17.22
N ALA A 10 -8.24 -10.26 18.24
CA ALA A 10 -8.91 -9.63 19.37
C ALA A 10 -9.74 -8.43 18.94
N LEU A 11 -9.20 -7.56 18.08
CA LEU A 11 -9.92 -6.40 17.53
C LEU A 11 -11.11 -6.83 16.65
N SER A 12 -10.95 -7.88 15.81
CA SER A 12 -12.03 -8.33 14.93
C SER A 12 -13.24 -8.82 15.72
N GLN A 13 -13.03 -9.47 16.87
CA GLN A 13 -14.09 -9.96 17.74
C GLN A 13 -15.02 -8.84 18.25
N PHE A 14 -14.52 -7.61 18.44
CA PHE A 14 -15.37 -6.48 18.83
C PHE A 14 -16.43 -6.12 17.78
N SER A 15 -16.24 -6.50 16.51
CA SER A 15 -17.25 -6.29 15.46
C SER A 15 -18.57 -7.02 15.76
N SER A 16 -18.53 -8.13 16.50
CA SER A 16 -19.72 -8.87 16.94
C SER A 16 -20.60 -8.10 17.93
N ARG A 17 -20.09 -7.01 18.52
CA ARG A 17 -20.81 -6.18 19.50
C ARG A 17 -21.64 -5.07 18.86
N GLY A 18 -21.77 -5.06 17.53
CA GLY A 18 -22.66 -4.17 16.79
C GLY A 18 -21.93 -3.41 15.69
N LYS A 19 -20.99 -2.54 16.04
CA LYS A 19 -20.27 -1.72 15.06
C LYS A 19 -19.01 -2.44 14.56
N LYS A 20 -18.89 -2.61 13.24
CA LYS A 20 -17.70 -3.18 12.60
C LYS A 20 -16.44 -2.38 12.96
N VAL A 21 -15.40 -3.09 13.39
CA VAL A 21 -14.04 -2.57 13.54
C VAL A 21 -13.28 -2.88 12.27
N TYR A 22 -12.92 -1.84 11.51
CA TYR A 22 -12.12 -2.00 10.29
C TYR A 22 -10.66 -2.19 10.64
N LEU A 23 -10.03 -3.17 9.98
CA LEU A 23 -8.61 -3.45 10.17
C LEU A 23 -7.84 -3.06 8.92
N SER A 24 -6.74 -2.32 9.12
CA SER A 24 -5.85 -1.95 8.02
C SER A 24 -4.39 -2.16 8.40
N ALA A 25 -3.55 -2.44 7.40
CA ALA A 25 -2.12 -2.69 7.59
C ALA A 25 -1.31 -1.97 6.51
N ALA A 26 -0.15 -1.45 6.89
CA ALA A 26 0.79 -0.82 5.97
C ALA A 26 2.13 -1.60 5.96
N PRO A 27 2.19 -2.79 5.33
CA PRO A 27 3.44 -3.53 5.21
C PRO A 27 4.43 -2.81 4.28
N GLN A 28 5.72 -3.09 4.43
CA GLN A 28 6.71 -2.70 3.42
C GLN A 28 6.52 -3.52 2.15
N CYS A 29 6.99 -3.04 0.99
CA CYS A 29 6.82 -3.79 -0.26
C CYS A 29 7.59 -5.14 -0.39
N PRO A 30 8.72 -5.44 0.29
CA PRO A 30 9.27 -6.78 0.23
C PRO A 30 8.29 -7.79 0.85
N TYR A 31 8.01 -8.85 0.09
CA TYR A 31 7.12 -9.93 0.52
C TYR A 31 7.94 -11.19 0.89
N PRO A 32 7.63 -11.87 2.00
CA PRO A 32 6.67 -11.47 3.04
C PRO A 32 7.17 -10.32 3.90
N ASP A 33 6.26 -9.52 4.46
CA ASP A 33 6.61 -8.46 5.41
C ASP A 33 7.14 -9.06 6.72
N ALA A 34 8.28 -8.56 7.21
CA ALA A 34 8.99 -9.13 8.36
C ALA A 34 8.19 -9.08 9.67
N HIS A 35 7.24 -8.16 9.81
CA HIS A 35 6.52 -7.93 11.06
C HIS A 35 5.04 -8.30 10.96
N LEU A 36 4.41 -8.02 9.83
CA LEU A 36 2.96 -8.11 9.64
C LEU A 36 2.51 -9.37 8.90
N ASN A 37 3.43 -10.21 8.39
CA ASN A 37 3.04 -11.39 7.59
C ASN A 37 2.12 -12.36 8.35
N THR A 38 2.36 -12.63 9.63
CA THR A 38 1.48 -13.50 10.44
C THR A 38 0.08 -12.88 10.59
N ALA A 39 0.01 -11.57 10.85
CA ALA A 39 -1.26 -10.84 10.96
C ALA A 39 -2.02 -10.83 9.63
N LEU A 40 -1.35 -10.52 8.52
CA LEU A 40 -1.96 -10.47 7.18
C LEU A 40 -2.51 -11.84 6.75
N LYS A 41 -1.85 -12.94 7.14
CA LYS A 41 -2.32 -14.31 6.88
C LYS A 41 -3.60 -14.69 7.62
N THR A 42 -4.03 -13.92 8.63
CA THR A 42 -5.34 -14.14 9.26
C THR A 42 -6.52 -13.86 8.31
N GLY A 43 -6.30 -13.08 7.24
CA GLY A 43 -7.36 -12.66 6.31
C GLY A 43 -8.36 -11.68 6.92
N LEU A 44 -8.05 -11.09 8.08
CA LEU A 44 -8.96 -10.17 8.80
C LEU A 44 -8.86 -8.71 8.34
N PHE A 45 -7.87 -8.36 7.52
CA PHE A 45 -7.61 -6.97 7.12
C PHE A 45 -8.52 -6.55 5.96
N ASP A 46 -9.22 -5.43 6.14
CA ASP A 46 -10.04 -4.82 5.09
C ASP A 46 -9.16 -4.10 4.06
N TYR A 47 -8.20 -3.31 4.53
CA TYR A 47 -7.39 -2.42 3.69
C TYR A 47 -5.90 -2.68 3.89
N VAL A 48 -5.16 -2.90 2.80
CA VAL A 48 -3.70 -3.10 2.86
C VAL A 48 -3.01 -2.06 1.98
N TRP A 49 -2.26 -1.16 2.62
CA TRP A 49 -1.54 -0.05 1.98
C TRP A 49 -0.05 -0.37 1.90
N ILE A 50 0.36 -1.06 0.84
CA ILE A 50 1.74 -1.57 0.71
C ILE A 50 2.67 -0.38 0.43
N GLN A 51 3.71 -0.22 1.24
CA GLN A 51 4.66 0.89 1.12
C GLN A 51 5.70 0.62 0.02
N PHE A 52 5.50 1.17 -1.18
CA PHE A 52 6.39 1.00 -2.34
C PHE A 52 7.52 2.03 -2.38
N TYR A 53 8.15 2.27 -1.22
CA TYR A 53 9.24 3.21 -1.05
C TYR A 53 10.25 2.71 0.00
N ASN A 54 11.44 3.34 0.06
CA ASN A 54 12.58 2.92 0.90
C ASN A 54 13.07 1.47 0.67
N ASN A 55 12.73 0.85 -0.46
CA ASN A 55 12.93 -0.57 -0.72
C ASN A 55 13.29 -0.82 -2.21
N PRO A 56 14.57 -0.71 -2.60
CA PRO A 56 15.03 -0.78 -4.00
C PRO A 56 14.65 -2.04 -4.79
N GLN A 57 14.33 -3.13 -4.10
CA GLN A 57 13.92 -4.41 -4.67
C GLN A 57 12.46 -4.42 -5.17
N CYS A 58 11.62 -3.49 -4.73
CA CYS A 58 10.20 -3.46 -5.07
C CYS A 58 9.61 -2.06 -5.29
N GLN A 59 10.37 -0.99 -5.10
CA GLN A 59 9.92 0.38 -5.41
C GLN A 59 10.10 0.74 -6.89
N TYR A 60 9.50 1.87 -7.30
CA TYR A 60 9.75 2.50 -8.59
C TYR A 60 11.20 3.01 -8.72
N SER A 61 11.78 2.88 -9.91
CA SER A 61 13.14 3.37 -10.21
C SER A 61 13.18 4.08 -11.57
N SER A 62 13.06 5.42 -11.57
CA SER A 62 13.30 6.32 -12.72
C SER A 62 12.96 5.75 -14.11
N GLY A 63 11.69 5.39 -14.33
CA GLY A 63 11.16 4.87 -15.59
C GLY A 63 10.98 3.35 -15.62
N ASP A 64 11.54 2.64 -14.66
CA ASP A 64 11.32 1.20 -14.47
C ASP A 64 10.24 0.94 -13.41
N ILE A 65 9.13 0.36 -13.86
CA ILE A 65 8.01 -0.07 -13.02
C ILE A 65 8.02 -1.58 -12.72
N SER A 66 8.94 -2.36 -13.31
CA SER A 66 8.90 -3.83 -13.32
C SER A 66 8.96 -4.45 -11.92
N LYS A 67 9.82 -3.93 -11.05
CA LYS A 67 9.96 -4.37 -9.66
C LYS A 67 8.69 -4.11 -8.85
N LEU A 68 8.11 -2.92 -9.02
CA LEU A 68 6.87 -2.52 -8.37
C LEU A 68 5.70 -3.38 -8.81
N THR A 69 5.51 -3.56 -10.13
CA THR A 69 4.40 -4.36 -10.66
C THR A 69 4.53 -5.84 -10.29
N SER A 70 5.75 -6.38 -10.27
CA SER A 70 6.01 -7.75 -9.82
C SER A 70 5.69 -7.94 -8.34
N ALA A 71 6.11 -7.01 -7.48
CA ALA A 71 5.78 -7.04 -6.06
C ALA A 71 4.28 -6.83 -5.83
N TRP A 72 3.63 -5.90 -6.54
CA TRP A 72 2.17 -5.71 -6.50
C TRP A 72 1.40 -6.99 -6.82
N LYS A 73 1.79 -7.69 -7.90
CA LYS A 73 1.19 -8.98 -8.26
C LYS A 73 1.35 -10.01 -7.14
N THR A 74 2.56 -10.10 -6.56
CA THR A 74 2.85 -11.02 -5.46
C THR A 74 1.97 -10.73 -4.24
N TRP A 75 1.86 -9.46 -3.84
CA TRP A 75 1.02 -9.06 -2.71
C TRP A 75 -0.45 -9.40 -2.92
N THR A 76 -0.99 -9.02 -4.08
CA THR A 76 -2.42 -9.16 -4.38
C THR A 76 -2.85 -10.60 -4.64
N SER A 77 -1.92 -11.50 -4.98
CA SER A 77 -2.17 -12.94 -5.07
C SER A 77 -1.97 -13.69 -3.75
N SER A 78 -1.18 -13.16 -2.82
CA SER A 78 -0.72 -13.91 -1.64
C SER A 78 -1.36 -13.46 -0.33
N VAL A 79 -2.11 -12.34 -0.33
CA VAL A 79 -2.82 -11.82 0.84
C VAL A 79 -4.31 -11.76 0.56
N THR A 80 -5.13 -12.06 1.56
CA THR A 80 -6.57 -11.85 1.52
C THR A 80 -6.90 -10.52 2.18
N ALA A 81 -7.41 -9.58 1.40
CA ALA A 81 -7.97 -8.31 1.89
C ALA A 81 -9.19 -7.91 1.05
N THR A 82 -9.95 -6.88 1.50
CA THR A 82 -11.04 -6.30 0.69
C THR A 82 -10.46 -5.43 -0.42
N ASN A 83 -9.53 -4.53 -0.08
CA ASN A 83 -8.85 -3.66 -1.04
C ASN A 83 -7.35 -3.55 -0.77
N PHE A 84 -6.59 -3.37 -1.84
CA PHE A 84 -5.16 -3.07 -1.84
C PHE A 84 -4.91 -1.67 -2.36
N PHE A 85 -3.98 -0.96 -1.71
CA PHE A 85 -3.62 0.41 -2.04
C PHE A 85 -2.13 0.51 -2.30
N LEU A 86 -1.76 1.30 -3.31
CA LEU A 86 -0.37 1.63 -3.61
C LEU A 86 0.11 2.75 -2.66
N GLY A 87 0.98 2.43 -1.71
CA GLY A 87 1.61 3.42 -0.84
C GLY A 87 2.78 4.13 -1.53
N VAL A 88 2.69 5.45 -1.65
CA VAL A 88 3.68 6.31 -2.30
C VAL A 88 4.10 7.47 -1.39
N PRO A 89 5.35 7.95 -1.47
CA PRO A 89 5.74 9.17 -0.79
C PRO A 89 5.25 10.38 -1.61
N ALA A 90 4.77 11.42 -0.93
CA ALA A 90 4.21 12.62 -1.55
C ALA A 90 5.27 13.51 -2.22
N SER A 91 6.54 13.37 -1.82
CA SER A 91 7.67 14.11 -2.37
C SER A 91 8.96 13.28 -2.25
N THR A 92 10.02 13.72 -2.93
CA THR A 92 11.37 13.16 -2.77
C THR A 92 11.96 13.37 -1.36
N ALA A 93 11.43 14.32 -0.58
CA ALA A 93 11.86 14.56 0.80
C ALA A 93 11.10 13.69 1.82
N ALA A 94 9.99 13.07 1.43
CA ALA A 94 9.15 12.27 2.33
C ALA A 94 9.69 10.84 2.59
N ALA A 95 10.62 10.37 1.76
CA ALA A 95 11.24 9.05 1.84
C ALA A 95 12.67 9.11 1.28
N GLY A 96 13.54 8.20 1.71
CA GLY A 96 14.90 8.10 1.20
C GLY A 96 14.96 7.64 -0.27
N SER A 97 13.95 6.90 -0.73
CA SER A 97 13.84 6.48 -2.14
C SER A 97 12.43 6.04 -2.52
N GLY A 98 12.16 5.87 -3.82
CA GLY A 98 10.90 5.30 -4.32
C GLY A 98 9.81 6.34 -4.64
N TYR A 99 10.16 7.62 -4.68
CA TYR A 99 9.26 8.66 -5.18
C TYR A 99 8.90 8.41 -6.66
N ILE A 100 7.60 8.47 -6.95
CA ILE A 100 7.05 8.31 -8.29
C ILE A 100 6.57 9.70 -8.74
N PRO A 101 7.12 10.29 -9.82
CA PRO A 101 6.58 11.54 -10.35
C PRO A 101 5.09 11.38 -10.72
N PRO A 102 4.22 12.38 -10.51
CA PRO A 102 2.80 12.29 -10.86
C PRO A 102 2.54 11.82 -12.29
N SER A 103 3.33 12.30 -13.25
CA SER A 103 3.23 11.87 -14.66
C SER A 103 3.55 10.38 -14.86
N ALA A 104 4.56 9.85 -14.16
CA ALA A 104 4.90 8.43 -14.22
C ALA A 104 3.85 7.57 -13.49
N LEU A 105 3.33 8.06 -12.35
CA LEU A 105 2.26 7.39 -11.62
C LEU A 105 1.02 7.22 -12.52
N THR A 106 0.57 8.29 -13.18
CA THR A 106 -0.65 8.28 -13.98
C THR A 106 -0.50 7.58 -15.33
N SER A 107 0.64 7.73 -16.02
CA SER A 107 0.82 7.18 -17.37
C SER A 107 1.38 5.75 -17.40
N GLN A 108 2.05 5.28 -16.33
CA GLN A 108 2.74 3.99 -16.33
C GLN A 108 2.24 3.06 -15.21
N VAL A 109 2.28 3.54 -13.96
CA VAL A 109 2.03 2.67 -12.79
C VAL A 109 0.55 2.35 -12.61
N LEU A 110 -0.33 3.35 -12.59
CA LEU A 110 -1.76 3.14 -12.39
C LEU A 110 -2.37 2.24 -13.49
N PRO A 111 -2.09 2.43 -14.79
CA PRO A 111 -2.56 1.52 -15.83
C PRO A 111 -2.14 0.07 -15.62
N ALA A 112 -0.94 -0.17 -15.06
CA ALA A 112 -0.43 -1.52 -14.83
C ALA A 112 -1.09 -2.23 -13.63
N ILE A 113 -1.56 -1.49 -12.61
CA ILE A 113 -2.09 -2.09 -11.37
C ILE A 113 -3.63 -2.02 -11.26
N LYS A 114 -4.28 -1.06 -11.91
CA LYS A 114 -5.74 -0.85 -11.82
C LYS A 114 -6.59 -2.02 -12.31
N GLY A 115 -6.04 -2.88 -13.19
CA GLY A 115 -6.71 -4.11 -13.63
C GLY A 115 -6.85 -5.18 -12.54
N THR A 116 -6.22 -4.98 -11.37
CA THR A 116 -6.37 -5.89 -10.22
C THR A 116 -7.76 -5.73 -9.61
N ALA A 117 -8.53 -6.82 -9.50
CA ALA A 117 -9.93 -6.80 -9.05
C ALA A 117 -10.17 -6.11 -7.68
N LYS A 118 -9.15 -6.05 -6.83
CA LYS A 118 -9.19 -5.46 -5.48
C LYS A 118 -8.37 -4.17 -5.35
N TYR A 119 -8.01 -3.52 -6.45
CA TYR A 119 -7.39 -2.19 -6.38
C TYR A 119 -8.36 -1.20 -5.68
N GLY A 120 -7.89 -0.53 -4.63
CA GLY A 120 -8.66 0.42 -3.84
C GLY A 120 -8.24 1.88 -4.00
N GLY A 121 -7.07 2.15 -4.57
CA GLY A 121 -6.53 3.49 -4.71
C GLY A 121 -5.04 3.59 -4.36
N ILE A 122 -4.63 4.79 -3.93
CA ILE A 122 -3.29 5.07 -3.43
C ILE A 122 -3.33 5.53 -1.97
N MET A 123 -2.24 5.29 -1.24
CA MET A 123 -1.96 5.90 0.06
C MET A 123 -0.77 6.85 -0.11
N VAL A 124 -0.88 8.07 0.43
CA VAL A 124 0.13 9.12 0.24
C VAL A 124 0.79 9.46 1.57
N TRP A 125 2.09 9.20 1.68
CA TRP A 125 2.91 9.55 2.83
C TRP A 125 3.68 10.85 2.58
N ASN A 126 3.39 11.97 3.22
CA ASN A 126 2.34 12.25 4.20
C ASN A 126 1.67 13.60 3.85
N ARG A 127 0.72 14.05 4.68
CA ARG A 127 -0.03 15.29 4.41
C ARG A 127 0.86 16.53 4.28
N TYR A 128 1.89 16.66 5.13
CA TYR A 128 2.80 17.80 5.10
C TYR A 128 3.50 17.97 3.76
N TYR A 129 4.08 16.87 3.25
CA TYR A 129 4.74 16.90 1.93
C TYR A 129 3.75 16.95 0.77
N ASP A 130 2.55 16.40 0.95
CA ASP A 130 1.47 16.49 -0.04
C ASP A 130 1.00 17.93 -0.25
N GLU A 131 0.88 18.72 0.81
CA GLU A 131 0.55 20.16 0.70
C GLU A 131 1.63 20.94 -0.05
N GLN A 132 2.89 20.67 0.24
CA GLN A 132 4.01 21.39 -0.39
C GLN A 132 4.22 21.01 -1.85
N ASN A 133 4.06 19.73 -2.17
CA ASN A 133 4.31 19.19 -3.50
C ASN A 133 3.05 19.04 -4.35
N ASN A 134 1.87 19.36 -3.79
CA ASN A 134 0.57 19.27 -4.44
C ASN A 134 0.30 17.91 -5.11
N TYR A 135 0.76 16.82 -4.49
CA TYR A 135 0.86 15.52 -5.12
C TYR A 135 -0.52 14.92 -5.39
N SER A 136 -1.35 14.80 -4.35
CA SER A 136 -2.70 14.24 -4.41
C SER A 136 -3.60 15.02 -5.35
N ALA A 137 -3.54 16.35 -5.31
CA ALA A 137 -4.31 17.22 -6.20
C ALA A 137 -3.98 16.99 -7.68
N THR A 138 -2.73 16.67 -7.99
CA THR A 138 -2.27 16.38 -9.36
C THR A 138 -2.76 15.03 -9.87
N VAL A 139 -2.87 14.03 -8.99
CA VAL A 139 -3.22 12.65 -9.39
C VAL A 139 -4.67 12.25 -9.11
N LYS A 140 -5.43 13.06 -8.37
CA LYS A 140 -6.79 12.72 -7.88
C LYS A 140 -7.75 12.19 -8.95
N ASN A 141 -7.70 12.75 -10.16
CA ASN A 141 -8.61 12.37 -11.26
C ASN A 141 -8.21 11.06 -11.94
N SER A 142 -7.00 10.57 -11.67
CA SER A 142 -6.46 9.33 -12.23
C SER A 142 -6.57 8.14 -11.28
N VAL A 143 -6.77 8.38 -9.98
CA VAL A 143 -6.84 7.34 -8.94
C VAL A 143 -8.12 6.54 -9.01
#